data_AF-A0A849S3G8-F1
#
_entry.id   AF-A0A849S3G8-F1
#
_cell.length_a   1.000
_cell.length_b   1.000
_cell.length_c   1.000
_cell.angle_alpha   90.00
_cell.angle_beta   90.00
_cell.angle_gamma   90.00
#
_symmetry.space_group_name_H-M   'P 1'
#
loop_
_entity.id
_entity.type
_entity.pdbx_description
1 polymer ?
#
loop_
_entity_poly.entity_id
_entity_poly.type
_entity_poly.pdbx_seq_one_letter_code
_entity_poly.pdbx_strand_id
1 'polypeptide(L)'
;MSDCSHANYYEFLPAVKIARLAVDNRYRGSGIGSTLVDYAIALILDKIAENVGCRFVVTDAKSQAVSFYEKQGFVLLDSKGNQSTEHHLMFLDLVDLVDLA
;
A
#
# COMPACT_ATOMS: atom_id res chain seq x y z
N MET A 1 12.44 -6.36 8.96
CA MET A 1 11.63 -7.38 9.67
C MET A 1 11.87 -8.67 8.93
N SER A 2 12.45 -9.69 9.55
CA SER A 2 12.67 -10.97 8.87
C SER A 2 11.32 -11.67 8.66
N ASP A 3 11.06 -12.16 7.45
CA ASP A 3 9.81 -12.87 7.17
C ASP A 3 9.69 -14.14 8.04
N CYS A 4 8.49 -14.36 8.58
CA CYS A 4 8.23 -15.55 9.37
C CYS A 4 8.04 -16.75 8.43
N SER A 5 8.81 -17.82 8.62
CA SER A 5 8.73 -19.03 7.78
C SER A 5 7.35 -19.69 7.72
N HIS A 6 6.49 -19.36 8.68
CA HIS A 6 5.12 -19.87 8.81
C HIS A 6 4.05 -18.86 8.38
N ALA A 7 4.44 -17.64 7.95
CA ALA A 7 3.49 -16.59 7.57
C ALA A 7 2.55 -17.04 6.44
N ASN A 8 3.06 -17.82 5.49
CA ASN A 8 2.29 -18.34 4.36
C ASN A 8 1.26 -19.44 4.75
N TYR A 9 1.21 -19.88 6.01
CA TYR A 9 0.19 -20.82 6.49
C TYR A 9 -1.13 -20.13 6.89
N TYR A 10 -1.13 -18.82 7.04
CA TYR A 10 -2.34 -18.07 7.34
C TYR A 10 -3.12 -17.79 6.06
N GLU A 11 -4.41 -18.15 6.05
CA GLU A 11 -5.34 -17.83 4.95
C GLU A 11 -5.50 -16.31 4.77
N PHE A 12 -5.37 -15.55 5.85
CA PHE A 12 -5.47 -14.10 5.87
C PHE A 12 -4.27 -13.48 6.56
N LEU A 13 -3.73 -12.43 5.95
CA LEU A 13 -2.59 -11.68 6.47
C LEU A 13 -3.03 -10.25 6.85
N PRO A 14 -2.49 -9.68 7.94
CA PRO A 14 -2.86 -8.36 8.40
C PRO A 14 -2.41 -7.29 7.39
N ALA A 15 -3.30 -6.33 7.13
CA ALA A 15 -3.05 -5.23 6.22
C ALA A 15 -3.64 -3.91 6.74
N VAL A 16 -3.00 -2.80 6.41
CA VAL A 16 -3.52 -1.44 6.64
C VAL A 16 -3.95 -0.83 5.32
N LYS A 17 -5.13 -0.19 5.30
CA LYS A 17 -5.68 0.42 4.08
C LYS A 17 -5.51 1.93 4.06
N ILE A 18 -4.87 2.45 3.01
CA ILE A 18 -4.96 3.88 2.65
C ILE A 18 -6.32 4.08 1.96
N ALA A 19 -7.34 4.35 2.75
CA ALA A 19 -8.72 4.41 2.25
C ALA A 19 -8.97 5.64 1.37
N ARG A 20 -8.38 6.78 1.71
CA ARG A 20 -8.50 8.03 0.94
C ARG A 20 -7.20 8.81 1.02
N LEU A 21 -6.76 9.27 -0.15
CA LEU A 21 -5.63 10.15 -0.30
C LEU A 21 -6.03 11.24 -1.29
N ALA A 22 -5.86 12.50 -0.89
CA ALA A 22 -6.18 13.64 -1.73
C ALA A 22 -5.14 14.74 -1.54
N VAL A 23 -4.89 15.46 -2.62
CA VAL A 23 -4.09 16.69 -2.63
C VAL A 23 -4.99 17.77 -3.20
N ASP A 24 -4.95 18.96 -2.60
CA ASP A 24 -5.64 20.11 -3.13
C ASP A 24 -5.17 20.41 -4.57
N ASN A 25 -6.10 20.72 -5.46
CA ASN A 25 -5.81 20.91 -6.89
C ASN A 25 -4.75 21.97 -7.16
N ARG A 26 -4.62 22.99 -6.30
CA ARG A 26 -3.61 24.05 -6.41
C ARG A 26 -2.18 23.51 -6.31
N TYR A 27 -2.00 22.33 -5.72
CA TYR A 27 -0.69 21.71 -5.50
C TYR A 27 -0.55 20.35 -6.21
N ARG A 28 -1.46 20.01 -7.13
CA ARG A 28 -1.36 18.76 -7.89
C ARG A 28 -0.07 18.75 -8.71
N GLY A 29 0.65 17.63 -8.69
CA GLY A 29 1.91 17.45 -9.43
C GLY A 29 3.16 18.02 -8.73
N SER A 30 3.02 18.58 -7.52
CA SER A 30 4.15 19.10 -6.73
C SER A 30 4.87 18.06 -5.86
N GLY A 31 4.51 16.77 -5.98
CA GLY A 31 5.09 15.70 -5.16
C GLY A 31 4.42 15.45 -3.81
N ILE A 32 3.54 16.33 -3.33
CA ILE A 32 2.85 16.19 -2.03
C ILE A 32 2.14 14.83 -1.88
N GLY A 33 1.49 14.35 -2.95
CA GLY A 33 0.79 13.05 -2.91
C GLY A 33 1.73 11.90 -2.57
N SER A 34 2.93 11.88 -3.16
CA SER A 34 3.98 10.90 -2.87
C SER A 34 4.46 11.01 -1.42
N THR A 35 4.76 12.24 -0.97
CA THR A 35 5.17 12.47 0.42
C THR A 35 4.12 12.01 1.44
N LEU A 36 2.82 12.16 1.13
CA LEU A 36 1.76 11.66 2.00
C LEU A 36 1.70 10.12 2.03
N VAL A 37 2.01 9.44 0.91
CA VAL A 37 2.13 7.97 0.87
C VAL A 37 3.33 7.53 1.70
N ASP A 38 4.49 8.16 1.52
CA ASP A 38 5.71 7.87 2.30
C ASP A 38 5.45 8.05 3.79
N TYR A 39 4.79 9.14 4.17
CA TYR A 39 4.41 9.41 5.55
C TYR A 39 3.44 8.34 6.11
N ALA A 40 2.46 7.92 5.32
CA ALA A 40 1.54 6.86 5.73
C ALA A 40 2.28 5.52 5.94
N ILE A 41 3.20 5.17 5.04
CA ILE A 41 4.01 3.95 5.16
C ILE A 41 4.90 4.01 6.40
N ALA A 42 5.58 5.14 6.64
CA ALA A 42 6.40 5.34 7.83
C ALA A 42 5.57 5.20 9.12
N LEU A 43 4.37 5.79 9.18
CA LEU A 43 3.45 5.60 10.31
C LEU A 43 3.05 4.13 10.51
N ILE A 44 2.79 3.41 9.41
CA ILE A 44 2.42 1.99 9.48
C ILE A 44 3.58 1.18 10.04
N LEU A 45 4.80 1.38 9.55
CA LEU A 45 5.99 0.68 10.03
C LEU A 45 6.28 1.01 11.51
N ASP A 46 6.37 2.29 11.86
CA ASP A 46 6.89 2.76 13.15
C ASP A 46 5.87 2.76 14.30
N LYS A 47 4.58 2.62 13.99
CA LYS A 47 3.50 2.74 15.00
C LYS A 47 2.52 1.59 14.97
N ILE A 48 2.30 0.95 13.82
CA ILE A 48 1.28 -0.10 13.69
C ILE A 48 1.95 -1.48 13.67
N ALA A 49 2.88 -1.69 12.73
CA ALA A 49 3.51 -2.99 12.50
C ALA A 49 4.25 -3.51 13.75
N GLU A 50 4.91 -2.63 14.51
CA GLU A 50 5.58 -2.98 15.77
C GLU A 50 4.63 -3.49 16.87
N ASN A 51 3.38 -3.01 16.89
CA ASN A 51 2.44 -3.29 17.99
C ASN A 51 1.47 -4.44 17.68
N VAL A 52 1.04 -4.57 16.42
CA VAL A 52 -0.02 -5.53 16.04
C VAL A 52 0.36 -6.42 14.85
N GLY A 53 1.52 -6.19 14.24
CA GLY A 53 1.93 -6.85 13.00
C GLY A 53 1.20 -6.31 11.77
N CYS A 54 1.91 -6.16 10.65
CA CYS A 54 1.33 -5.76 9.37
C CYS A 54 2.19 -6.30 8.23
N ARG A 55 1.58 -7.01 7.27
CA ARG A 55 2.29 -7.51 6.08
C ARG A 55 2.09 -6.55 4.90
N PHE A 56 0.88 -6.06 4.69
CA PHE A 56 0.54 -5.30 3.50
C PHE A 56 0.00 -3.91 3.80
N VAL A 57 0.35 -2.94 2.94
CA VAL A 57 -0.43 -1.72 2.78
C VAL A 57 -1.30 -1.89 1.55
N VAL A 58 -2.60 -1.59 1.65
CA VAL A 58 -3.55 -1.77 0.53
C VAL A 58 -4.27 -0.48 0.20
N THR A 59 -4.72 -0.35 -1.05
CA THR A 59 -5.54 0.77 -1.51
C THR A 59 -6.51 0.31 -2.59
N ASP A 60 -7.66 0.99 -2.69
CA ASP A 60 -8.58 0.84 -3.82
C ASP A 60 -8.36 2.02 -4.78
N ALA A 61 -7.41 1.87 -5.69
CA ALA A 61 -7.03 2.92 -6.62
C ALA A 61 -8.10 3.10 -7.70
N LYS A 62 -8.60 4.34 -7.86
CA LYS A 62 -9.32 4.71 -9.09
C LYS A 62 -8.44 4.44 -10.30
N SER A 63 -9.01 4.06 -11.45
CA SER A 63 -8.23 3.77 -12.66
C SER A 63 -7.22 4.87 -13.03
N GLN A 64 -7.60 6.14 -12.88
CA GLN A 64 -6.71 7.29 -13.13
C GLN A 64 -5.54 7.47 -12.13
N ALA A 65 -5.56 6.75 -11.02
CA ALA A 65 -4.56 6.82 -9.95
C ALA A 65 -3.68 5.57 -9.86
N VAL A 66 -3.96 4.52 -10.64
CA VAL A 66 -3.16 3.27 -10.65
C VAL A 66 -1.68 3.59 -10.90
N SER A 67 -1.37 4.32 -11.97
CA SER A 67 0.02 4.70 -12.30
C SER A 67 0.69 5.60 -11.27
N PHE A 68 -0.08 6.31 -10.44
CA PHE A 68 0.48 7.05 -9.31
C PHE A 68 0.95 6.07 -8.22
N TYR A 69 0.12 5.09 -7.85
CA TYR A 69 0.45 4.10 -6.82
C TYR A 69 1.53 3.12 -7.27
N GLU A 70 1.56 2.73 -8.56
CA GLU A 70 2.66 1.92 -9.14
C GLU A 70 4.02 2.61 -8.92
N LYS A 71 4.09 3.94 -9.13
CA LYS A 71 5.30 4.73 -8.87
C LYS A 71 5.68 4.81 -7.39
N GLN A 72 4.75 4.53 -6.49
CA GLN A 72 5.02 4.43 -5.04
C GLN A 72 5.34 2.99 -4.61
N GLY A 73 5.50 2.05 -5.56
CA GLY A 73 5.83 0.66 -5.29
C GLY A 73 4.65 -0.28 -5.09
N PHE A 74 3.41 0.20 -5.20
CA PHE A 74 2.23 -0.68 -5.11
C PHE A 74 2.10 -1.55 -6.37
N VAL A 75 1.71 -2.80 -6.17
CA VAL A 75 1.44 -3.79 -7.20
C VAL A 75 -0.07 -3.98 -7.34
N LEU A 76 -0.55 -4.05 -8.57
CA LEU A 76 -1.94 -4.37 -8.87
C LEU A 76 -2.24 -5.83 -8.48
N LEU A 77 -3.32 -6.07 -7.72
CA LEU A 77 -3.73 -7.45 -7.45
C LEU A 77 -4.31 -8.09 -8.72
N ASP A 78 -3.61 -9.07 -9.29
CA ASP A 78 -4.13 -9.80 -10.45
C ASP A 78 -5.21 -10.81 -10.03
N SER A 79 -6.47 -10.37 -10.05
CA SER A 79 -7.62 -11.24 -9.82
C SER A 79 -8.80 -10.83 -10.70
N LYS A 80 -9.65 -11.81 -11.06
CA LYS A 80 -10.85 -11.55 -11.88
C LYS A 80 -11.77 -10.48 -11.27
N GLY A 81 -11.85 -10.44 -9.94
CA GLY A 81 -12.63 -9.44 -9.21
C GLY A 81 -12.04 -8.02 -9.32
N ASN A 82 -10.72 -7.90 -9.46
CA ASN A 82 -10.04 -6.61 -9.55
C ASN A 82 -10.13 -5.97 -10.96
N GLN A 83 -10.24 -6.81 -11.99
CA GLN A 83 -10.29 -6.40 -13.39
C GLN A 83 -11.67 -5.82 -13.80
N SER A 84 -12.71 -6.01 -12.97
CA SER A 84 -14.11 -5.70 -13.32
C SER A 84 -14.69 -4.51 -12.54
N THR A 85 -13.86 -3.66 -11.94
CA THR A 85 -14.30 -2.58 -11.04
C THR A 85 -13.68 -1.23 -11.42
N GLU A 86 -14.34 -0.12 -11.05
CA GLU A 86 -13.77 1.24 -11.17
C GLU A 86 -12.61 1.50 -10.18
N HIS A 87 -12.41 0.58 -9.24
CA HIS A 87 -11.54 0.71 -8.07
C HIS A 87 -10.64 -0.51 -7.95
N HIS A 88 -9.41 -0.37 -8.41
CA HIS A 88 -8.46 -1.45 -8.44
C HIS A 88 -7.73 -1.61 -7.10
N LEU A 89 -7.88 -2.76 -6.46
CA LEU A 89 -7.09 -3.16 -5.32
C LEU A 89 -5.61 -3.25 -5.73
N MET A 90 -4.79 -2.49 -5.03
CA MET A 90 -3.34 -2.55 -5.12
C MET A 90 -2.77 -2.75 -3.73
N PHE A 91 -1.62 -3.42 -3.65
CA PHE A 91 -0.95 -3.71 -2.40
C PHE A 91 0.54 -3.39 -2.47
N LEU A 92 1.12 -3.05 -1.33
CA LEU A 92 2.55 -2.93 -1.10
C LEU A 92 2.92 -3.95 -0.02
N ASP A 93 3.89 -4.80 -0.32
CA ASP A 93 4.44 -5.74 0.66
C ASP A 93 5.51 -5.03 1.52
N LEU A 94 5.26 -4.97 2.82
CA LEU A 94 6.16 -4.29 3.76
C LEU A 94 7.44 -5.08 4.03
N VAL A 95 7.46 -6.39 3.81
CA VAL A 95 8.67 -7.19 3.98
C VAL A 95 9.67 -6.88 2.87
N ASP A 96 9.20 -6.86 1.62
CA ASP A 96 10.03 -6.49 0.47
C ASP A 96 10.60 -5.07 0.60
N LEU A 97 9.83 -4.15 1.19
CA LEU A 97 10.26 -2.78 1.40
C LEU A 97 11.38 -2.65 2.45
N VAL A 98 11.30 -3.42 3.54
CA VAL A 98 12.29 -3.35 4.63
C VAL A 98 13.57 -4.10 4.27
N ASP A 99 13.52 -5.10 3.40
CA ASP A 99 14.72 -5.79 2.92
C ASP A 99 15.53 -4.97 1.90
N LEU A 100 14.95 -3.85 1.39
CA LEU A 100 15.62 -2.89 0.51
C LEU A 100 16.27 -1.71 1.25
N ALA A 101 16.11 -1.62 2.58
CA ALA A 101 16.61 -0.54 3.44
C ALA A 101 17.76 -1.01 4.35
#